data_AF-A0A550D106-F1
#
_entry.id   AF-A0A550D106-F1
#
_cell.length_a   1.000
_cell.length_b   1.000
_cell.length_c   1.000
_cell.angle_alpha   90.00
_cell.angle_beta   90.00
_cell.angle_gamma   90.00
#
_symmetry.space_group_name_H-M   'P 1'
#
loop_
_entity.id
_entity.type
_entity.pdbx_description
1 polymer ?
#
loop_
_entity_poly.entity_id
_entity_poly.type
_entity_poly.pdbx_seq_one_letter_code
_entity_poly.pdbx_strand_id
1 'polypeptide(L)'
;NLDNATVQKLINETNYWFLNFTSYDYPGWQSMTWTQGLTLLIQGKAAFQVNGIWVTAYAYDFLNTTAYPPLPQYINNSSVVFIESPFPGTQNYYMLAVGSVGIPVGPQEQQALQLAHFWTSYQGMEIWSKWKGLTYYKNATDYFNTPAQWYEYQLLLNDSGHPQDFVYSLPNGGVFADVFAQINS
;
A
#
# COMPACT_ATOMS: atom_id res chain seq x y z
N ASN A 1 -11.96 2.18 28.33
CA ASN A 1 -12.26 1.11 29.30
C ASN A 1 -11.27 -0.03 29.06
N LEU A 2 -10.04 0.14 29.57
CA LEU A 2 -8.96 -0.84 29.39
C LEU A 2 -9.05 -1.98 30.42
N ASP A 3 -9.83 -1.85 31.49
CA ASP A 3 -9.95 -2.89 32.54
C ASP A 3 -10.97 -3.99 32.18
N ASN A 4 -11.59 -3.92 31.01
CA ASN A 4 -12.51 -4.93 30.52
C ASN A 4 -11.75 -6.19 30.08
N ALA A 5 -12.11 -7.36 30.63
CA ALA A 5 -11.42 -8.62 30.35
C ALA A 5 -11.41 -9.03 28.87
N THR A 6 -12.46 -8.73 28.11
CA THR A 6 -12.52 -8.98 26.66
C THR A 6 -11.57 -8.06 25.91
N VAL A 7 -11.52 -6.77 26.29
CA VAL A 7 -10.59 -5.80 25.71
C VAL A 7 -9.14 -6.18 26.02
N GLN A 8 -8.83 -6.58 27.25
CA GLN A 8 -7.51 -7.05 27.65
C GLN A 8 -7.08 -8.31 26.90
N LYS A 9 -7.99 -9.27 26.68
CA LYS A 9 -7.70 -10.46 25.89
C LYS A 9 -7.32 -10.10 24.45
N LEU A 10 -8.08 -9.20 23.82
CA LEU A 10 -7.77 -8.71 22.47
C LEU A 10 -6.42 -8.00 22.41
N ILE A 11 -6.12 -7.12 23.37
CA ILE A 11 -4.82 -6.42 23.45
C ILE A 11 -3.67 -7.44 23.59
N ASN A 12 -3.80 -8.42 24.48
CA ASN A 12 -2.77 -9.43 24.70
C ASN A 12 -2.54 -10.31 23.46
N GLU A 13 -3.61 -10.69 22.77
CA GLU A 13 -3.53 -11.46 21.53
C GLU A 13 -2.86 -10.64 20.42
N THR A 14 -3.26 -9.38 20.23
CA THR A 14 -2.61 -8.47 19.28
C THR A 14 -1.13 -8.26 19.60
N ASN A 15 -0.78 -8.05 20.87
CA ASN A 15 0.62 -7.89 21.30
C ASN A 15 1.45 -9.15 21.04
N TYR A 16 0.90 -10.34 21.31
CA TYR A 16 1.58 -11.60 21.02
C TYR A 16 1.90 -11.73 19.53
N TRP A 17 0.90 -11.50 18.67
CA TRP A 17 1.10 -11.57 17.23
C TRP A 17 2.08 -10.51 16.74
N PHE A 18 1.98 -9.29 17.24
CA PHE A 18 2.92 -8.21 16.93
C PHE A 18 4.36 -8.57 17.31
N LEU A 19 4.61 -9.03 18.53
CA LEU A 19 5.95 -9.44 18.97
C LEU A 19 6.47 -10.65 18.20
N ASN A 20 5.61 -11.61 17.86
CA ASN A 20 5.98 -12.77 17.07
C ASN A 20 6.37 -12.38 15.64
N PHE A 21 5.60 -11.50 14.99
CA PHE A 21 5.94 -11.02 13.64
C PHE A 21 7.21 -10.18 13.65
N THR A 22 7.35 -9.27 14.61
CA THR A 22 8.53 -8.39 14.70
C THR A 22 9.82 -9.13 15.07
N SER A 23 9.72 -10.36 15.62
CA SER A 23 10.90 -11.21 15.85
C SER A 23 11.64 -11.61 14.57
N TYR A 24 10.98 -11.51 13.40
CA TYR A 24 11.56 -11.79 12.09
C TYR A 24 11.98 -10.52 11.34
N ASP A 25 11.82 -9.34 11.95
CA ASP A 25 12.13 -8.09 11.27
C ASP A 25 13.64 -7.94 11.01
N TYR A 26 13.94 -7.19 9.96
CA TYR A 26 15.30 -6.86 9.58
C TYR A 26 16.02 -6.08 10.68
N PRO A 27 17.24 -6.45 11.14
CA PRO A 27 17.94 -5.71 12.18
C PRO A 27 18.07 -4.21 11.87
N GLY A 28 17.57 -3.36 12.77
CA GLY A 28 17.60 -1.90 12.62
C GLY A 28 16.42 -1.29 11.85
N TRP A 29 15.43 -2.10 11.45
CA TRP A 29 14.26 -1.67 10.69
C TRP A 29 13.52 -0.47 11.30
N GLN A 30 13.51 -0.30 12.62
CA GLN A 30 12.84 0.82 13.31
C GLN A 30 13.42 2.19 12.92
N SER A 31 14.68 2.22 12.51
CA SER A 31 15.38 3.44 12.07
C SER A 31 15.34 3.62 10.55
N MET A 32 14.74 2.69 9.83
CA MET A 32 14.72 2.69 8.37
C MET A 32 13.41 3.26 7.83
N THR A 33 13.51 3.95 6.69
CA THR A 33 12.34 4.28 5.88
C THR A 33 11.87 3.05 5.11
N TRP A 34 10.59 3.01 4.72
CA TRP A 34 10.08 1.95 3.84
C TRP A 34 10.83 1.88 2.50
N THR A 35 11.36 3.00 2.00
CA THR A 35 12.17 3.05 0.76
C THR A 35 13.54 2.39 0.92
N GLN A 36 14.16 2.52 2.11
CA GLN A 36 15.41 1.81 2.43
C GLN A 36 15.16 0.31 2.50
N GLY A 37 14.04 -0.12 3.12
CA GLY A 37 13.60 -1.52 3.09
C GLY A 37 13.42 -2.05 1.67
N LEU A 38 12.76 -1.27 0.80
CA LEU A 38 12.48 -1.67 -0.59
C LEU A 38 13.77 -1.84 -1.38
N THR A 39 14.74 -0.97 -1.14
CA THR A 39 16.07 -1.07 -1.75
C THR A 39 16.77 -2.37 -1.33
N LEU A 40 16.68 -2.77 -0.05
CA LEU A 40 17.23 -4.04 0.42
C LEU A 40 16.52 -5.24 -0.21
N LEU A 41 15.19 -5.19 -0.35
CA LEU A 41 14.39 -6.23 -1.02
C LEU A 41 14.87 -6.43 -2.47
N ILE A 42 14.95 -5.35 -3.24
CA ILE A 42 15.37 -5.39 -4.66
C ILE A 42 16.83 -5.88 -4.80
N GLN A 43 17.70 -5.58 -3.83
CA GLN A 43 19.07 -6.08 -3.78
C GLN A 43 19.20 -7.53 -3.28
N GLY A 44 18.09 -8.20 -2.96
CA GLY A 44 18.09 -9.56 -2.40
C GLY A 44 18.64 -9.66 -0.97
N LYS A 45 18.69 -8.54 -0.24
CA LYS A 45 19.15 -8.46 1.16
C LYS A 45 18.01 -8.59 2.17
N ALA A 46 16.78 -8.43 1.72
CA ALA A 46 15.56 -8.76 2.45
C ALA A 46 14.72 -9.71 1.59
N ALA A 47 13.93 -10.59 2.23
CA ALA A 47 13.10 -11.56 1.51
C ALA A 47 11.69 -11.03 1.22
N PHE A 48 11.13 -10.27 2.16
CA PHE A 48 9.78 -9.72 2.07
C PHE A 48 9.72 -8.33 2.70
N GLN A 49 8.77 -7.53 2.22
CA GLN A 49 8.35 -6.28 2.82
C GLN A 49 6.84 -6.16 2.68
N VAL A 50 6.16 -5.74 3.74
CA VAL A 50 4.71 -5.50 3.72
C VAL A 50 4.48 -4.01 3.62
N ASN A 51 3.80 -3.55 2.58
CA ASN A 51 3.49 -2.15 2.31
C ASN A 51 2.26 -2.05 1.39
N GLY A 52 1.75 -0.84 1.13
CA GLY A 52 0.78 -0.62 0.06
C GLY A 52 1.43 -0.42 -1.30
N ILE A 53 0.61 -0.42 -2.36
CA ILE A 53 1.00 -0.39 -3.78
C ILE A 53 1.91 0.78 -4.19
N TRP A 54 2.06 1.84 -3.37
CA TRP A 54 3.00 2.94 -3.64
C TRP A 54 4.45 2.46 -3.80
N VAL A 55 4.82 1.32 -3.19
CA VAL A 55 6.15 0.71 -3.37
C VAL A 55 6.39 0.26 -4.81
N THR A 56 5.35 -0.19 -5.50
CA THR A 56 5.42 -0.66 -6.89
C THR A 56 5.72 0.48 -7.84
N ALA A 57 5.02 1.61 -7.70
CA ALA A 57 5.33 2.82 -8.47
C ALA A 57 6.76 3.30 -8.16
N TYR A 58 7.14 3.36 -6.88
CA TYR A 58 8.46 3.84 -6.48
C TYR A 58 9.60 2.97 -7.03
N ALA A 59 9.44 1.64 -7.01
CA ALA A 59 10.43 0.71 -7.56
C ALA A 59 10.68 0.96 -9.06
N TYR A 60 9.60 1.21 -9.82
CA TYR A 60 9.69 1.50 -11.24
C TYR A 60 10.33 2.86 -11.50
N ASP A 61 9.83 3.91 -10.84
CA ASP A 61 10.21 5.30 -11.13
C ASP A 61 11.61 5.68 -10.63
N PHE A 62 12.03 5.11 -9.50
CA PHE A 62 13.26 5.55 -8.81
C PHE A 62 14.33 4.47 -8.68
N LEU A 63 13.97 3.19 -8.76
CA LEU A 63 14.89 2.06 -8.60
C LEU A 63 15.06 1.24 -9.88
N ASN A 64 14.48 1.69 -11.00
CA ASN A 64 14.54 1.03 -12.31
C ASN A 64 14.20 -0.47 -12.22
N THR A 65 13.20 -0.81 -11.41
CA THR A 65 12.80 -2.19 -11.13
C THR A 65 11.31 -2.35 -11.35
N THR A 66 10.93 -3.24 -12.27
CA THR A 66 9.53 -3.57 -12.53
C THR A 66 9.02 -4.58 -11.50
N ALA A 67 7.91 -4.27 -10.84
CA ALA A 67 7.19 -5.23 -10.02
C ALA A 67 6.23 -6.09 -10.86
N TYR A 68 6.07 -7.35 -10.47
CA TYR A 68 5.22 -8.32 -11.17
C TYR A 68 4.18 -8.93 -10.22
N PRO A 69 3.00 -9.31 -10.73
CA PRO A 69 1.98 -9.98 -9.92
C PRO A 69 2.38 -11.43 -9.61
N PRO A 70 1.70 -12.10 -8.65
CA PRO A 70 2.05 -13.44 -8.21
C PRO A 70 1.46 -14.51 -9.13
N LEU A 71 1.77 -14.41 -10.43
CA LEU A 71 1.29 -15.34 -11.45
C LEU A 71 2.39 -16.34 -11.83
N PRO A 72 2.04 -17.59 -12.22
CA PRO A 72 3.02 -18.66 -12.48
C PRO A 72 4.12 -18.29 -13.47
N GLN A 73 3.83 -17.47 -14.49
CA GLN A 73 4.81 -17.03 -15.48
C GLN A 73 5.88 -16.09 -14.92
N TYR A 74 5.62 -15.43 -13.79
CA TYR A 74 6.57 -14.53 -13.14
C TYR A 74 7.28 -15.21 -11.96
N ILE A 75 6.55 -15.96 -11.13
CA ILE A 75 7.13 -16.67 -9.98
C ILE A 75 8.21 -17.67 -10.39
N ASN A 76 8.04 -18.34 -11.53
CA ASN A 76 9.01 -19.32 -12.03
C ASN A 76 10.15 -18.70 -12.86
N ASN A 77 10.16 -17.38 -13.03
CA ASN A 77 11.17 -16.67 -13.81
C ASN A 77 12.26 -16.11 -12.88
N SER A 78 13.46 -16.69 -12.94
CA SER A 78 14.60 -16.26 -12.12
C SER A 78 15.14 -14.85 -12.43
N SER A 79 14.68 -14.22 -13.52
CA SER A 79 15.01 -12.83 -13.84
C SER A 79 14.06 -11.83 -13.14
N VAL A 80 12.96 -12.30 -12.55
CA VAL A 80 12.04 -11.47 -11.76
C VAL A 80 12.58 -11.35 -10.34
N VAL A 81 12.89 -10.12 -9.93
CA VAL A 81 13.46 -9.81 -8.61
C VAL A 81 12.44 -9.22 -7.63
N PHE A 82 11.27 -8.81 -8.10
CA PHE A 82 10.24 -8.19 -7.28
C PHE A 82 8.85 -8.66 -7.69
N ILE A 83 8.20 -9.36 -6.77
CA ILE A 83 6.82 -9.84 -6.90
C ILE A 83 5.98 -9.18 -5.80
N GLU A 84 4.86 -8.58 -6.21
CA GLU A 84 3.83 -8.07 -5.32
C GLU A 84 2.73 -9.13 -5.17
N SER A 85 2.24 -9.34 -3.95
CA SER A 85 1.17 -10.28 -3.68
C SER A 85 0.33 -9.84 -2.49
N PRO A 86 -0.96 -10.22 -2.41
CA PRO A 86 -1.74 -10.03 -1.20
C PRO A 86 -1.03 -10.61 0.03
N PHE A 87 -1.16 -9.94 1.17
CA PHE A 87 -0.59 -10.44 2.42
C PHE A 87 -1.21 -11.83 2.75
N PRO A 88 -0.41 -12.81 3.21
CA PRO A 88 -0.94 -14.14 3.49
C PRO A 88 -2.13 -14.11 4.45
N GLY A 89 -3.25 -14.71 4.03
CA GLY A 89 -4.50 -14.77 4.80
C GLY A 89 -5.49 -13.65 4.50
N THR A 90 -5.16 -12.69 3.63
CA THR A 90 -6.05 -11.58 3.25
C THR A 90 -6.63 -11.71 1.84
N GLN A 91 -6.58 -12.89 1.22
CA GLN A 91 -6.93 -13.06 -0.20
C GLN A 91 -8.40 -12.75 -0.52
N ASN A 92 -9.28 -12.75 0.48
CA ASN A 92 -10.70 -12.44 0.34
C ASN A 92 -11.04 -10.99 0.74
N TYR A 93 -10.05 -10.17 1.05
CA TYR A 93 -10.25 -8.80 1.50
C TYR A 93 -9.39 -7.85 0.68
N TYR A 94 -9.97 -6.72 0.29
CA TYR A 94 -9.22 -5.66 -0.38
C TYR A 94 -9.02 -4.48 0.56
N MET A 95 -7.77 -4.19 0.90
CA MET A 95 -7.42 -3.12 1.81
C MET A 95 -7.30 -1.78 1.06
N LEU A 96 -8.21 -0.86 1.31
CA LEU A 96 -8.23 0.46 0.70
C LEU A 96 -7.41 1.47 1.52
N ALA A 97 -6.49 2.14 0.83
CA ALA A 97 -5.82 3.35 1.30
C ALA A 97 -6.16 4.49 0.32
N VAL A 98 -7.03 5.42 0.73
CA VAL A 98 -7.52 6.50 -0.13
C VAL A 98 -6.85 7.82 0.25
N GLY A 99 -6.05 8.36 -0.66
CA GLY A 99 -5.57 9.74 -0.54
C GLY A 99 -6.65 10.72 -1.01
N SER A 100 -6.76 11.87 -0.34
CA SER A 100 -7.66 12.95 -0.73
C SER A 100 -6.93 14.29 -0.74
N VAL A 101 -7.45 15.25 -1.52
CA VAL A 101 -6.99 16.63 -1.54
C VAL A 101 -8.02 17.48 -0.81
N GLY A 102 -7.61 18.09 0.31
CA GLY A 102 -8.44 19.06 1.03
C GLY A 102 -8.43 20.42 0.34
N ILE A 103 -9.58 21.09 0.31
CA ILE A 103 -9.71 22.45 -0.23
C ILE A 103 -9.72 23.44 0.93
N PRO A 104 -8.64 24.23 1.12
CA PRO A 104 -8.63 25.23 2.17
C PRO A 104 -9.54 26.40 1.77
N VAL A 105 -10.32 26.88 2.74
CA VAL A 105 -11.08 28.13 2.59
C VAL A 105 -10.10 29.30 2.53
N GLY A 106 -10.26 30.20 1.56
CA GLY A 106 -9.43 31.39 1.47
C GLY A 106 -9.34 32.00 0.07
N PRO A 107 -8.41 32.95 -0.14
CA PRO A 107 -8.30 33.69 -1.39
C PRO A 107 -8.02 32.84 -2.65
N GLN A 108 -7.56 31.60 -2.47
CA GLN A 108 -7.20 30.67 -3.55
C GLN A 108 -8.19 29.50 -3.70
N GLU A 109 -9.37 29.58 -3.09
CA GLU A 109 -10.35 28.50 -3.07
C GLU A 109 -10.76 28.06 -4.49
N GLN A 110 -10.95 29.00 -5.41
CA GLN A 110 -11.33 28.69 -6.80
C GLN A 110 -10.22 27.96 -7.56
N GLN A 111 -8.96 28.33 -7.36
CA GLN A 111 -7.80 27.65 -7.93
C GLN A 111 -7.65 26.25 -7.33
N ALA A 112 -7.87 26.10 -6.03
CA ALA A 112 -7.85 24.81 -5.35
C ALA A 112 -8.97 23.88 -5.85
N LEU A 113 -10.19 24.41 -6.05
CA LEU A 113 -11.30 23.68 -6.68
C LEU A 113 -10.97 23.26 -8.11
N GLN A 114 -10.37 24.15 -8.91
CA GLN A 114 -9.94 23.81 -10.27
C GLN A 114 -8.93 22.66 -10.27
N LEU A 115 -7.94 22.70 -9.38
CA LEU A 115 -6.99 21.60 -9.22
C LEU A 115 -7.68 20.32 -8.78
N ALA A 116 -8.60 20.38 -7.81
CA ALA A 116 -9.31 19.21 -7.33
C ALA A 116 -10.16 18.56 -8.44
N HIS A 117 -10.92 19.36 -9.20
CA HIS A 117 -11.69 18.86 -10.33
C HIS A 117 -10.79 18.18 -11.38
N PHE A 118 -9.65 18.79 -11.71
CA PHE A 118 -8.69 18.18 -12.61
C PHE A 118 -8.11 16.88 -12.02
N TRP A 119 -7.64 16.93 -10.77
CA TRP A 119 -7.03 15.79 -10.08
C TRP A 119 -7.98 14.59 -10.03
N THR A 120 -9.27 14.84 -9.77
CA THR A 120 -10.32 13.80 -9.75
C THR A 120 -10.90 13.45 -11.13
N SER A 121 -10.51 14.13 -12.21
CA SER A 121 -11.02 13.81 -13.54
C SER A 121 -10.41 12.50 -14.07
N TYR A 122 -11.01 11.92 -15.11
CA TYR A 122 -10.43 10.77 -15.81
C TYR A 122 -9.01 11.08 -16.29
N GLN A 123 -8.81 12.23 -16.94
CA GLN A 123 -7.50 12.68 -17.44
C GLN A 123 -6.49 12.91 -16.29
N GLY A 124 -6.95 13.46 -15.17
CA GLY A 124 -6.12 13.60 -13.98
C GLY A 124 -5.69 12.23 -13.45
N MET A 125 -6.64 11.32 -13.26
CA MET A 125 -6.36 9.96 -12.77
C MET A 125 -5.45 9.18 -13.72
N GLU A 126 -5.57 9.35 -15.04
CA GLU A 126 -4.63 8.79 -16.02
C GLU A 126 -3.19 9.22 -15.78
N ILE A 127 -3.00 10.51 -15.47
CA ILE A 127 -1.68 11.08 -15.19
C ILE A 127 -1.19 10.57 -13.84
N TRP A 128 -1.98 10.69 -12.77
CA TRP A 128 -1.54 10.44 -11.40
C TRP A 128 -1.39 8.95 -11.06
N SER A 129 -2.22 8.07 -11.64
CA SER A 129 -2.19 6.63 -11.33
C SER A 129 -0.87 5.99 -11.75
N LYS A 130 -0.25 6.48 -12.84
CA LYS A 130 1.07 6.03 -13.29
C LYS A 130 2.14 6.12 -12.19
N TRP A 131 2.10 7.19 -11.39
CA TRP A 131 3.16 7.56 -10.44
C TRP A 131 2.88 7.20 -8.98
N LYS A 132 1.70 6.67 -8.64
CA LYS A 132 1.32 6.50 -7.24
C LYS A 132 0.59 5.20 -6.91
N GLY A 133 -0.50 4.91 -7.61
CA GLY A 133 -1.40 3.82 -7.23
C GLY A 133 -2.53 3.64 -8.24
N LEU A 134 -3.70 3.20 -7.75
CA LEU A 134 -4.83 2.86 -8.61
C LEU A 134 -5.78 4.03 -8.84
N THR A 135 -6.54 3.93 -9.93
CA THR A 135 -7.68 4.80 -10.23
C THR A 135 -8.97 4.19 -9.70
N TYR A 136 -9.94 5.03 -9.34
CA TYR A 136 -11.32 4.60 -9.02
C TYR A 136 -12.22 4.51 -10.26
N TYR A 137 -11.74 4.93 -11.43
CA TYR A 137 -12.50 4.78 -12.68
C TYR A 137 -12.46 3.34 -13.16
N LYS A 138 -13.64 2.79 -13.48
CA LYS A 138 -13.78 1.37 -13.86
C LYS A 138 -13.36 1.03 -15.29
N ASN A 139 -13.07 2.03 -16.10
CA ASN A 139 -12.81 1.91 -17.54
C ASN A 139 -11.37 2.26 -17.93
N ALA A 140 -10.42 2.24 -16.99
CA ALA A 140 -9.01 2.46 -17.28
C ALA A 140 -8.40 1.29 -18.07
N THR A 141 -7.45 1.60 -18.96
CA THR A 141 -6.83 0.63 -19.89
C THR A 141 -5.31 0.71 -19.94
N ASP A 142 -4.72 1.90 -20.01
CA ASP A 142 -3.28 2.15 -20.25
C ASP A 142 -2.63 3.02 -19.16
N TYR A 143 -3.23 3.00 -17.97
CA TYR A 143 -2.89 3.88 -16.86
C TYR A 143 -1.66 3.46 -16.06
N PHE A 144 -1.09 2.28 -16.32
CA PHE A 144 -0.19 1.63 -15.39
C PHE A 144 1.15 1.30 -16.03
N ASN A 145 2.23 1.54 -15.29
CA ASN A 145 3.59 1.35 -15.77
C ASN A 145 4.08 -0.09 -15.59
N THR A 146 3.46 -0.85 -14.68
CA THR A 146 3.90 -2.20 -14.32
C THR A 146 2.78 -3.24 -14.45
N PRO A 147 3.12 -4.51 -14.75
CA PRO A 147 2.14 -5.60 -14.71
C PRO A 147 1.46 -5.76 -13.35
N ALA A 148 2.17 -5.48 -12.25
CA ALA A 148 1.63 -5.56 -10.90
C ALA A 148 0.50 -4.53 -10.67
N GLN A 149 0.71 -3.28 -11.06
CA GLN A 149 -0.33 -2.24 -10.98
C GLN A 149 -1.58 -2.60 -11.79
N TRP A 150 -1.41 -3.15 -13.00
CA TRP A 150 -2.56 -3.60 -13.80
C TRP A 150 -3.32 -4.74 -13.11
N TYR A 151 -2.60 -5.71 -12.56
CA TYR A 151 -3.18 -6.83 -11.83
C TYR A 151 -3.95 -6.35 -10.58
N GLU A 152 -3.37 -5.46 -9.79
CA GLU A 152 -4.00 -4.79 -8.65
C GLU A 152 -5.29 -4.06 -9.03
N TYR A 153 -5.28 -3.32 -10.14
CA TYR A 153 -6.49 -2.69 -10.68
C TYR A 153 -7.58 -3.72 -11.05
N GLN A 154 -7.19 -4.84 -11.65
CA GLN A 154 -8.13 -5.91 -11.98
C GLN A 154 -8.75 -6.55 -10.72
N LEU A 155 -7.96 -6.70 -9.65
CA LEU A 155 -8.47 -7.15 -8.35
C LEU A 155 -9.47 -6.14 -7.77
N LEU A 156 -9.11 -4.86 -7.74
CA LEU A 156 -10.00 -3.78 -7.27
C LEU A 156 -11.33 -3.77 -8.04
N LEU A 157 -11.28 -3.92 -9.37
CA LEU A 157 -12.47 -4.00 -10.21
C LEU A 157 -13.35 -5.19 -9.85
N ASN A 158 -12.75 -6.37 -9.71
CA ASN A 158 -13.46 -7.60 -9.37
C ASN A 158 -14.13 -7.51 -7.99
N ASP A 159 -13.38 -7.02 -7.01
CA ASP A 159 -13.85 -6.93 -5.62
C ASP A 159 -14.83 -5.77 -5.42
N SER A 160 -14.92 -4.83 -6.37
CA SER A 160 -15.96 -3.79 -6.37
C SER A 160 -17.39 -4.33 -6.48
N GLY A 161 -17.57 -5.60 -6.88
CA GLY A 161 -18.84 -6.32 -6.81
C GLY A 161 -19.19 -6.83 -5.40
N HIS A 162 -18.24 -6.78 -4.46
CA HIS A 162 -18.30 -7.34 -3.11
C HIS A 162 -17.90 -6.29 -2.06
N PRO A 163 -18.63 -5.17 -1.93
CA PRO A 163 -18.22 -4.04 -1.11
C PRO A 163 -18.04 -4.38 0.38
N GLN A 164 -18.65 -5.47 0.88
CA GLN A 164 -18.46 -5.97 2.24
C GLN A 164 -17.03 -6.49 2.53
N ASP A 165 -16.27 -6.79 1.48
CA ASP A 165 -14.92 -7.34 1.58
C ASP A 165 -13.85 -6.24 1.54
N PHE A 166 -14.26 -4.97 1.43
CA PHE A 166 -13.39 -3.81 1.54
C PHE A 166 -13.10 -3.45 2.99
N VAL A 167 -11.81 -3.34 3.31
CA VAL A 167 -11.32 -2.90 4.61
C VAL A 167 -10.55 -1.61 4.44
N TYR A 168 -10.87 -0.58 5.23
CA TYR A 168 -10.12 0.67 5.20
C TYR A 168 -8.88 0.57 6.09
N SER A 169 -7.72 0.88 5.52
CA SER A 169 -6.51 1.12 6.29
C SER A 169 -6.33 2.61 6.51
N LEU A 170 -5.79 2.96 7.67
CA LEU A 170 -5.26 4.28 7.96
C LEU A 170 -3.75 4.20 7.67
N PRO A 171 -3.28 4.50 6.45
CA PRO A 171 -1.92 4.20 6.02
C PRO A 171 -0.82 5.01 6.72
N ASN A 172 -1.15 5.90 7.66
CA ASN A 172 -0.21 6.66 8.49
C ASN A 172 -0.53 6.48 10.00
N GLY A 173 -0.98 5.27 10.39
CA GLY A 173 -1.46 4.99 11.75
C GLY A 173 -1.99 3.57 11.97
N GLY A 174 -2.01 2.73 10.92
CA GLY A 174 -2.18 1.29 11.05
C GLY A 174 -0.92 0.63 11.62
N VAL A 175 -1.07 -0.55 12.21
CA VAL A 175 0.02 -1.32 12.86
C VAL A 175 1.24 -1.55 11.94
N PHE A 176 1.04 -1.45 10.62
CA PHE A 176 2.06 -1.71 9.60
C PHE A 176 2.55 -0.45 8.87
N ALA A 177 2.04 0.72 9.22
CA ALA A 177 2.37 1.96 8.53
C ALA A 177 2.46 3.13 9.51
N ASP A 178 3.44 3.10 10.43
CA ASP A 178 4.24 4.27 10.81
C ASP A 178 5.39 3.95 11.80
N VAL A 179 6.21 4.97 12.08
CA VAL A 179 7.25 5.05 13.13
C VAL A 179 6.67 4.59 14.46
N PHE A 180 7.24 3.55 15.05
CA PHE A 180 6.90 3.10 16.40
C PHE A 180 7.37 4.15 17.39
N ALA A 181 6.48 5.12 17.64
CA ALA A 181 6.69 6.24 18.54
C ALA A 181 7.21 5.72 19.88
N GLN A 182 8.29 6.35 20.36
CA GLN A 182 8.75 6.22 21.73
C GLN A 182 7.58 6.58 22.65
N ILE A 183 6.99 5.59 23.31
CA ILE A 183 6.10 5.83 24.44
C ILE A 183 7.00 6.00 25.66
N ASN A 184 7.34 7.26 25.91
CA ASN A 184 7.98 7.83 27.10
C ASN A 184 9.49 7.54 27.31
N SER A 185 10.26 8.63 27.36
CA SER A 185 11.48 8.80 28.17
C SER A 185 11.14 8.94 29.64
#